data_AF-A0A2M7CRC1-F1
#
_entry.id   AF-A0A2M7CRC1-F1
#
_cell.length_a   1.000
_cell.length_b   1.000
_cell.length_c   1.000
_cell.angle_alpha   90.00
_cell.angle_beta   90.00
_cell.angle_gamma   90.00
#
_symmetry.space_group_name_H-M   'P 1'
#
loop_
_entity.id
_entity.type
_entity.pdbx_description
1 polymer ?
#
loop_
_entity_poly.entity_id
_entity_poly.type
_entity_poly.pdbx_seq_one_letter_code
_entity_poly.pdbx_strand_id
1 'polypeptide(L)' 'FSTSLGPQSLLKVYLRRASDIASVLLELNETITGDVPLLVLHADICRDDLMIEMECVQSGAASSAA' A
#
# COMPACT_ATOMS: atom_id res chain seq x y z
N PHE A 1 12.41 -6.67 4.11
CA PHE A 1 12.05 -6.79 2.68
C PHE A 1 11.85 -5.38 2.16
N SER A 2 12.74 -4.85 1.31
CA SER A 2 12.58 -3.50 0.73
C SER A 2 12.18 -3.67 -0.73
N THR A 3 10.90 -3.50 -1.00
CA THR A 3 10.38 -3.37 -2.37
C THR A 3 10.27 -1.87 -2.64
N SER A 4 10.98 -1.38 -3.65
CA SER A 4 10.86 0.02 -4.06
C SER A 4 9.50 0.23 -4.71
N LEU A 5 8.60 0.94 -4.02
CA LEU A 5 7.37 1.46 -4.60
C LEU A 5 7.62 2.94 -4.89
N GLY A 6 7.55 3.30 -6.17
CA GLY A 6 7.77 4.68 -6.63
C GLY A 6 6.50 5.36 -7.13
N PRO A 7 6.60 6.60 -7.65
CA PRO A 7 5.47 7.39 -8.15
C PRO A 7 4.63 6.75 -9.25
N GLN A 8 5.15 5.71 -9.91
CA GLN A 8 4.45 4.91 -10.91
C GLN A 8 3.66 3.73 -10.33
N SER A 9 3.66 3.60 -9.01
CA SER A 9 2.90 2.59 -8.27
C SER A 9 1.65 3.25 -7.70
N LEU A 10 0.52 2.55 -7.77
CA LEU A 10 -0.71 2.96 -7.09
C LEU A 10 -0.96 1.97 -5.97
N LEU A 11 -0.96 2.45 -4.73
CA LEU A 11 -1.19 1.63 -3.54
C LEU A 11 -2.60 1.88 -2.99
N LYS A 12 -3.38 0.81 -2.87
CA LYS A 12 -4.67 0.78 -2.19
C LYS A 12 -4.53 -0.03 -0.90
N VAL A 13 -5.01 0.53 0.21
CA VAL A 13 -5.00 -0.11 1.52
C VAL A 13 -6.42 -0.14 2.05
N TYR A 14 -6.95 -1.34 2.27
CA TYR A 14 -8.24 -1.57 2.89
C TYR A 14 -8.03 -1.88 4.37
N LEU A 15 -8.70 -1.15 5.25
CA LEU A 15 -8.67 -1.35 6.69
C LEU A 15 -10.02 -1.81 7.19
N ARG A 16 -10.03 -2.89 7.98
CA ARG A 16 -11.23 -3.36 8.68
C ARG A 16 -11.70 -2.37 9.75
N ARG A 17 -10.75 -1.75 10.47
CA ARG A 17 -11.06 -0.77 11.52
C ARG A 17 -10.56 0.60 11.09
N ALA A 18 -11.48 1.55 10.94
CA ALA A 18 -11.12 2.94 10.66
C ALA A 18 -10.20 3.55 11.74
N SER A 19 -10.26 3.07 12.99
CA SER A 19 -9.40 3.52 14.08
C SER A 19 -7.91 3.26 13.84
N ASP A 20 -7.56 2.31 12.97
CA ASP A 20 -6.18 1.90 12.76
C ASP A 20 -5.45 2.80 11.74
N ILE A 21 -6.16 3.73 11.11
CA ILE A 21 -5.64 4.55 10.00
C ILE A 21 -4.34 5.28 10.36
N ALA A 22 -4.27 5.90 11.55
CA ALA A 22 -3.11 6.67 11.96
C ALA A 22 -1.87 5.78 12.15
N SER A 23 -2.04 4.62 12.80
CA SER A 23 -0.97 3.65 13.02
C SER A 23 -0.48 3.04 11.71
N VAL A 24 -1.40 2.74 10.79
CA VAL A 24 -1.05 2.20 9.47
C VAL A 24 -0.31 3.23 8.63
N LEU A 25 -0.76 4.49 8.59
CA LEU A 25 -0.06 5.54 7.85
C LEU A 25 1.36 5.79 8.39
N LEU A 26 1.55 5.72 9.70
CA LEU A 26 2.87 5.82 10.31
C LEU A 26 3.79 4.68 9.83
N GLU A 27 3.32 3.43 9.94
CA GLU A 27 4.08 2.24 9.52
C GLU A 27 4.41 2.27 8.01
N LEU A 28 3.44 2.69 7.18
CA LEU A 28 3.64 2.79 5.73
C LEU A 28 4.71 3.83 5.38
N ASN A 29 4.71 4.99 6.06
CA ASN A 29 5.72 6.03 5.85
C ASN A 29 7.12 5.59 6.28
N GLU A 30 7.22 4.74 7.31
CA GLU A 30 8.50 4.18 7.77
C GLU A 30 9.00 3.06 6.85
N THR A 31 8.09 2.30 6.25
CA THR A 31 8.42 1.09 5.48
C THR A 31 8.60 1.34 3.98
N ILE A 32 7.76 2.21 3.39
CA ILE A 32 7.72 2.44 1.95
C ILE A 32 8.63 3.63 1.61
N THR A 33 9.75 3.34 0.97
CA THR A 33 10.67 4.36 0.47
C THR A 33 10.22 4.84 -0.90
N GLY A 34 9.65 6.05 -0.97
CA GLY A 34 9.24 6.69 -2.23
C GLY A 34 7.94 7.46 -2.10
N ASP A 35 7.71 8.43 -2.98
CA ASP A 35 6.44 9.14 -3.07
C ASP A 35 5.44 8.29 -3.85
N VAL A 36 4.67 7.46 -3.13
CA VAL A 36 3.69 6.54 -3.72
C VAL A 36 2.29 7.11 -3.53
N PRO A 37 1.54 7.33 -4.62
CA PRO A 37 0.11 7.58 -4.55
C PRO A 37 -0.62 6.51 -3.72
N LEU A 38 -1.19 6.92 -2.59
CA LEU A 38 -1.84 6.06 -1.60
C LEU A 38 -3.32 6.42 -1.47
N LEU A 39 -4.18 5.40 -1.49
CA LEU A 39 -5.59 5.50 -1.13
C LEU A 39 -5.89 4.53 0.02
N VAL A 40 -6.41 5.06 1.13
CA VAL A 40 -6.85 4.25 2.28
C VAL A 40 -8.37 4.20 2.32
N LEU A 41 -8.93 2.99 2.41
CA LEU A 41 -10.37 2.73 2.39
C LEU A 41 -10.76 1.95 3.65
N HIS A 42 -11.88 2.32 4.26
CA HIS A 42 -12.52 1.50 5.29
C HIS A 42 -13.48 0.52 4.61
N ALA A 43 -13.23 -0.78 4.77
CA ALA A 43 -14.01 -1.82 4.12
C ALA A 43 -13.92 -3.14 4.90
N ASP A 44 -14.91 -4.01 4.70
CA ASP A 44 -14.81 -5.40 5.13
C ASP A 44 -13.79 -6.15 4.27
N ILE A 45 -12.94 -6.94 4.93
CA ILE A 45 -11.98 -7.83 4.28
C ILE A 45 -12.57 -9.24 4.28
N CYS A 46 -12.44 -9.97 3.16
CA CYS A 46 -13.10 -11.25 2.93
C CYS A 46 -12.80 -12.31 4.00
N ARG A 47 -11.63 -12.23 4.65
CA ARG A 47 -11.25 -13.06 5.79
C ARG A 47 -11.42 -12.31 7.09
N ASP A 48 -12.12 -12.92 8.03
CA ASP A 48 -12.48 -12.35 9.33
C ASP A 48 -11.26 -12.06 10.23
N ASP A 49 -10.21 -12.88 10.12
CA ASP A 49 -8.96 -12.76 10.87
C ASP A 49 -8.01 -11.68 10.33
N LEU A 50 -8.27 -11.14 9.13
CA LEU A 50 -7.46 -10.10 8.53
C LEU A 50 -7.96 -8.70 8.90
N MET A 51 -7.01 -7.83 9.25
CA MET A 51 -7.27 -6.44 9.66
C MET A 51 -6.93 -5.41 8.59
N ILE A 52 -6.09 -5.81 7.64
CA ILE A 52 -5.56 -4.99 6.56
C ILE A 52 -5.42 -5.84 5.29
N GLU A 53 -5.73 -5.25 4.14
CA GLU A 53 -5.41 -5.79 2.82
C GLU A 53 -4.75 -4.71 1.97
N MET A 54 -3.72 -5.07 1.21
CA MET A 54 -2.94 -4.14 0.39
C MET A 54 -2.91 -4.62 -1.05
N GLU A 55 -3.26 -3.73 -1.98
CA GLU A 55 -3.23 -3.97 -3.41
C GLU A 55 -2.33 -2.91 -4.07
N CYS A 56 -1.35 -3.36 -4.86
CA CYS A 56 -0.46 -2.46 -5.58
C CYS A 56 -0.49 -2.76 -7.08
N VAL A 57 -0.67 -1.72 -7.88
CA VAL A 57 -0.45 -1.78 -9.34
C VAL A 57 0.81 -0.99 -9.65
N GLN A 58 1.78 -1.62 -10.30
CA GLN A 58 2.99 -0.96 -10.79
C GLN A 58 2.91 -0.82 -12.30
N SER A 59 3.19 0.38 -12.82
CA SER A 59 3.50 0.50 -14.24
C SER A 59 4.76 -0.29 -14.51
N GLY A 60 4.66 -1.37 -15.30
CA GLY A 60 5.84 -2.05 -15.80
C GLY A 60 6.60 -1.09 -16.70
N ALA A 61 7.66 -0.46 -16.19
CA ALA A 61 8.66 0.08 -17.09
C ALA A 61 9.20 -1.12 -17.88
N ALA A 62 9.10 -1.08 -19.21
CA ALA A 62 9.91 -1.97 -20.03
C ALA A 62 11.35 -1.82 -19.55
N SER A 63 11.96 -2.92 -19.10
CA SER A 63 13.36 -2.93 -18.73
C SER A 63 14.16 -2.41 -19.93
N SER A 64 14.57 -1.14 -19.89
CA SER A 64 15.60 -0.63 -20.77
C SER A 64 16.89 -1.27 -20.31
N ALA A 65 17.22 -2.42 -20.89
CA ALA A 65 18.57 -2.95 -20.84
C ALA A 65 19.48 -1.93 -21.54
N ALA A 66 20.33 -1.27 -20.76
CA ALA A 66 21.48 -0.50 -21.22
C ALA A 66 22.71 -1.04 -20.51
#